data_AF-A0A850BEU0-F1
#
_entry.id   AF-A0A850BEU0-F1
#
_cell.length_a   1.000
_cell.length_b   1.000
_cell.length_c   1.000
_cell.angle_alpha   90.00
_cell.angle_beta   90.00
_cell.angle_gamma   90.00
#
_symmetry.space_group_name_H-M   'P 1'
#
loop_
_entity.id
_entity.type
_entity.pdbx_description
1 polymer ?
#
loop_
_entity_poly.entity_id
_entity_poly.type
_entity_poly.pdbx_seq_one_letter_code
_entity_poly.pdbx_strand_id
1 'polypeptide(L)'
;MSHLRIVRDEPPKRRERRPHVNHVLTHAEQAQARAALKGLRNAFGSWSALAAAMDVRITTLMAAARGAYNVSAALLVRASRASGLSIGDLLGKPIAADRCRACGQIKRRVA
;
A
#
# COMPACT_ATOMS: atom_id res chain seq x y z
N MET A 1 -50.27 -16.15 -20.15
CA MET A 1 -48.95 -16.84 -20.16
C MET A 1 -48.02 -16.09 -19.22
N SER A 2 -47.98 -16.51 -17.95
CA SER A 2 -47.20 -15.84 -16.90
C SER A 2 -45.97 -16.69 -16.62
N HIS A 3 -44.80 -16.23 -17.03
CA HIS A 3 -43.53 -16.90 -16.71
C HIS A 3 -43.16 -16.60 -15.26
N LEU A 4 -43.30 -17.60 -14.37
CA LEU A 4 -42.79 -17.52 -13.01
C LEU A 4 -41.26 -17.52 -13.03
N ARG A 5 -40.65 -16.48 -12.43
CA ARG A 5 -39.21 -16.43 -12.13
C ARG A 5 -38.95 -17.14 -10.81
N ILE A 6 -38.11 -18.17 -10.83
CA ILE A 6 -37.58 -18.80 -9.61
C ILE A 6 -36.58 -17.81 -8.99
N VAL A 7 -37.02 -17.08 -7.97
CA VAL A 7 -36.11 -16.38 -7.07
C VAL A 7 -35.47 -17.48 -6.22
N ARG A 8 -34.14 -17.62 -6.30
CA ARG A 8 -33.41 -18.51 -5.39
C ARG A 8 -33.51 -17.91 -3.97
N ASP A 9 -34.20 -18.60 -3.08
CA ASP A 9 -34.34 -18.30 -1.64
C ASP A 9 -33.04 -18.50 -0.84
N GLU A 10 -31.90 -18.77 -1.48
CA GLU A 10 -30.64 -18.93 -0.75
C GLU A 10 -30.17 -17.55 -0.25
N PRO A 11 -30.10 -17.32 1.08
CA PRO A 11 -29.50 -16.12 1.61
C PRO A 11 -28.03 -16.06 1.13
N PRO A 12 -27.50 -14.88 0.80
CA PRO A 12 -26.16 -14.76 0.27
C PRO A 12 -25.18 -15.44 1.23
N LYS A 13 -24.52 -16.52 0.78
CA LYS A 13 -23.51 -17.23 1.56
C LYS A 13 -22.46 -16.21 2.00
N ARG A 14 -22.40 -15.94 3.31
CA ARG A 14 -21.44 -15.02 3.90
C ARG A 14 -20.06 -15.57 3.55
N ARG A 15 -19.33 -14.89 2.66
CA ARG A 15 -17.98 -15.29 2.26
C ARG A 15 -17.16 -15.45 3.54
N GLU A 16 -16.73 -16.67 3.84
CA GLU A 16 -15.79 -16.90 4.93
C GLU A 16 -14.58 -16.02 4.68
N ARG A 17 -14.28 -15.15 5.66
CA ARG A 17 -13.07 -14.35 5.63
C ARG A 17 -11.92 -15.34 5.72
N ARG A 18 -11.24 -15.56 4.59
CA ARG A 18 -10.00 -16.35 4.58
C ARG A 18 -9.11 -15.84 5.72
N PRO A 19 -8.55 -16.73 6.55
CA PRO A 19 -7.63 -16.34 7.60
C PRO A 19 -6.55 -15.43 6.99
N HIS A 20 -6.29 -14.29 7.63
CA HIS A 20 -5.19 -13.42 7.24
C HIS A 20 -3.91 -14.23 7.39
N VAL A 21 -3.34 -14.66 6.26
CA VAL A 21 -2.09 -15.40 6.19
C VAL A 21 -1.04 -14.61 6.98
N ASN A 22 -0.38 -15.33 7.88
CA ASN A 22 0.56 -14.85 8.88
C ASN A 22 1.47 -13.72 8.38
N HIS A 23 1.71 -12.76 9.26
CA HIS A 23 2.49 -11.55 9.05
C HIS A 23 3.85 -11.85 8.41
N VAL A 24 3.93 -11.73 7.08
CA VAL A 24 5.20 -11.83 6.32
C VAL A 24 6.22 -10.77 6.77
N LEU A 25 5.74 -9.67 7.35
CA LEU A 25 6.55 -8.58 7.87
C LEU A 25 6.42 -8.51 9.39
N THR A 26 7.54 -8.41 10.07
CA THR A 26 7.64 -8.08 11.49
C THR A 26 7.02 -6.72 11.81
N HIS A 27 6.76 -6.44 13.09
CA HIS A 27 6.24 -5.13 13.50
C HIS A 27 7.18 -3.96 13.13
N ALA A 28 8.49 -4.17 13.19
CA ALA A 28 9.49 -3.19 12.78
C ALA A 28 9.42 -2.93 11.27
N GLU A 29 9.34 -3.98 10.46
CA GLU A 29 9.22 -3.87 9.00
C GLU A 29 7.88 -3.23 8.59
N GLN A 30 6.79 -3.50 9.34
CA GLN A 30 5.52 -2.80 9.14
C GLN A 30 5.66 -1.28 9.37
N ALA A 31 6.38 -0.87 10.42
CA ALA A 31 6.63 0.54 10.68
C ALA A 31 7.49 1.18 9.58
N GLN A 32 8.56 0.49 9.16
CA GLN A 32 9.44 0.93 8.07
C GLN A 32 8.69 1.04 6.74
N ALA A 33 7.86 0.04 6.40
CA ALA A 33 7.04 0.06 5.21
C ALA A 33 6.08 1.25 5.19
N ARG A 34 5.42 1.56 6.32
CA ARG A 34 4.55 2.75 6.43
C ARG A 34 5.32 4.05 6.26
N ALA A 35 6.52 4.14 6.83
CA ALA A 35 7.39 5.30 6.65
C ALA A 35 7.80 5.46 5.18
N ALA A 36 8.14 4.35 4.51
CA ALA A 36 8.48 4.34 3.10
C ALA A 36 7.30 4.81 2.23
N LEU A 37 6.08 4.32 2.47
CA LEU A 37 4.88 4.77 1.73
C LEU A 37 4.63 6.28 1.88
N LYS A 38 4.83 6.84 3.07
CA LYS A 38 4.74 8.30 3.30
C LYS A 38 5.85 9.06 2.57
N GLY A 39 7.06 8.52 2.56
CA GLY A 39 8.19 9.06 1.79
C GLY A 39 7.91 9.07 0.29
N LEU A 40 7.38 7.97 -0.24
CA LEU A 40 6.97 7.85 -1.64
C LEU A 40 5.85 8.83 -1.97
N ARG A 41 4.86 9.02 -1.10
CA ARG A 41 3.82 10.04 -1.33
C ARG A 41 4.43 11.43 -1.51
N ASN A 42 5.48 11.77 -0.76
CA ASN A 42 6.15 13.06 -0.92
C ASN A 42 6.93 13.14 -2.24
N ALA A 43 7.53 12.03 -2.70
CA ALA A 43 8.23 11.98 -3.99
C ALA A 43 7.27 12.06 -5.19
N PHE A 44 6.10 11.40 -5.10
CA PHE A 44 5.04 11.44 -6.11
C PHE A 44 4.11 12.65 -5.98
N GLY A 45 4.28 13.48 -4.93
CA GLY A 45 3.47 14.65 -4.63
C GLY A 45 2.10 14.36 -3.98
N SER A 46 1.41 13.28 -4.36
CA SER A 46 0.07 12.98 -3.87
C SER A 46 -0.19 11.48 -3.68
N TRP A 47 -1.20 11.15 -2.84
CA TRP A 47 -1.66 9.78 -2.68
C TRP A 47 -2.31 9.23 -3.95
N SER A 48 -2.97 10.08 -4.75
CA SER A 48 -3.57 9.68 -6.03
C SER A 48 -2.51 9.31 -7.06
N ALA A 49 -1.46 10.13 -7.20
CA ALA A 49 -0.36 9.83 -8.11
C ALA A 49 0.37 8.53 -7.73
N LEU A 50 0.66 8.34 -6.44
CA LEU A 50 1.29 7.11 -5.96
C LEU A 50 0.39 5.88 -6.16
N ALA A 51 -0.91 6.01 -5.86
CA ALA A 51 -1.87 4.92 -6.04
C ALA A 51 -2.03 4.52 -7.52
N ALA A 52 -2.04 5.50 -8.43
CA ALA A 52 -2.06 5.26 -9.86
C ALA A 52 -0.77 4.57 -10.32
N ALA A 53 0.40 5.03 -9.86
CA ALA A 53 1.68 4.40 -10.19
C ALA A 53 1.82 2.96 -9.67
N MET A 54 1.18 2.65 -8.54
CA MET A 54 1.19 1.32 -7.94
C MET A 54 0.04 0.41 -8.42
N ASP A 55 -0.91 0.93 -9.19
CA ASP A 55 -2.17 0.27 -9.56
C ASP A 55 -2.93 -0.30 -8.33
N VAL A 56 -3.22 0.59 -7.37
CA VAL A 56 -4.00 0.26 -6.16
C VAL A 56 -5.01 1.33 -5.85
N ARG A 57 -6.06 0.97 -5.10
CA ARG A 57 -7.04 1.95 -4.62
C ARG A 57 -6.39 2.91 -3.62
N ILE A 58 -6.64 4.21 -3.81
CA ILE A 58 -6.15 5.29 -2.93
C ILE A 58 -6.53 5.03 -1.48
N THR A 59 -7.79 4.61 -1.23
CA THR A 59 -8.28 4.33 0.12
C THR A 59 -7.53 3.20 0.81
N THR A 60 -7.21 2.13 0.07
CA THR A 60 -6.39 1.01 0.56
C THR A 60 -4.98 1.45 0.90
N LEU A 61 -4.36 2.25 0.02
CA LEU A 61 -3.01 2.77 0.24
C LEU A 61 -2.96 3.69 1.47
N MET A 62 -3.92 4.61 1.60
CA MET A 62 -4.01 5.51 2.75
C MET A 62 -4.27 4.76 4.06
N ALA A 63 -5.15 3.76 4.04
CA ALA A 63 -5.43 2.95 5.22
C ALA A 63 -4.20 2.14 5.66
N ALA A 64 -3.45 1.56 4.73
CA ALA A 64 -2.19 0.89 5.03
C ALA A 64 -1.13 1.86 5.59
N ALA A 65 -0.96 3.04 4.97
CA ALA A 65 -0.01 4.05 5.43
C ALA A 65 -0.33 4.65 6.82
N ARG A 66 -1.61 4.70 7.18
CA ARG A 66 -2.11 5.10 8.51
C ARG A 66 -2.04 3.99 9.55
N GLY A 67 -1.80 2.74 9.13
CA GLY A 67 -1.75 1.58 10.01
C GLY A 67 -3.10 0.98 10.35
N ALA A 68 -4.19 1.37 9.65
CA ALA A 68 -5.49 0.72 9.79
C ALA A 68 -5.47 -0.73 9.29
N TYR A 69 -4.55 -1.03 8.36
CA TYR A 69 -4.24 -2.39 7.90
C TYR A 69 -2.73 -2.63 7.90
N ASN A 70 -2.36 -3.91 7.95
CA ASN A 70 -0.99 -4.33 7.72
C ASN A 70 -0.61 -4.11 6.25
N VAL A 71 0.62 -3.66 6.02
CA VAL A 71 1.21 -3.65 4.70
C VAL A 71 1.41 -5.10 4.28
N SER A 72 0.92 -5.46 3.10
CA SER A 72 1.12 -6.79 2.52
C SER A 72 2.41 -6.81 1.70
N ALA A 73 3.01 -8.00 1.55
CA ALA A 73 4.16 -8.19 0.66
C ALA A 73 3.84 -7.75 -0.78
N ALA A 74 2.61 -8.03 -1.25
CA ALA A 74 2.15 -7.59 -2.57
C ALA A 74 2.09 -6.04 -2.71
N LEU A 75 1.81 -5.31 -1.62
CA LEU A 75 1.84 -3.85 -1.62
C LEU A 75 3.28 -3.33 -1.66
N LEU A 76 4.21 -3.97 -0.96
CA LEU A 76 5.64 -3.65 -1.03
C LEU A 76 6.23 -3.91 -2.42
N VAL A 77 5.89 -5.02 -3.05
CA VAL A 77 6.33 -5.33 -4.42
C VAL A 77 5.84 -4.25 -5.40
N ARG A 78 4.58 -3.82 -5.28
CA ARG A 78 4.06 -2.71 -6.09
C ARG A 78 4.79 -1.39 -5.81
N ALA A 79 5.06 -1.08 -4.55
CA ALA A 79 5.79 0.12 -4.17
C ALA A 79 7.21 0.11 -4.72
N SER A 80 7.88 -1.05 -4.67
CA SER A 80 9.21 -1.28 -5.26
C SER A 80 9.19 -1.02 -6.76
N ARG A 81 8.23 -1.61 -7.49
CA ARG A 81 8.08 -1.39 -8.94
C ARG A 81 7.78 0.06 -9.29
N ALA A 82 6.91 0.72 -8.55
CA ALA A 82 6.55 2.12 -8.81
C ALA A 82 7.71 3.07 -8.55
N SER A 83 8.52 2.81 -7.51
CA SER A 83 9.61 3.70 -7.09
C SER A 83 10.97 3.38 -7.71
N GLY A 84 11.14 2.19 -8.29
CA GLY A 84 12.43 1.67 -8.72
C GLY A 84 13.34 1.22 -7.57
N LEU A 85 12.89 1.30 -6.32
CA LEU A 85 13.66 0.90 -5.14
C LEU A 85 13.51 -0.59 -4.86
N SER A 86 14.55 -1.23 -4.33
CA SER A 86 14.41 -2.61 -3.85
C SER A 86 13.53 -2.67 -2.59
N ILE A 87 12.98 -3.85 -2.30
CA ILE A 87 12.22 -4.05 -1.04
C ILE A 87 13.13 -3.84 0.17
N GLY A 88 14.40 -4.26 0.08
CA GLY A 88 15.42 -4.00 1.10
C GLY A 88 15.64 -2.51 1.32
N ASP A 89 15.64 -1.71 0.26
CA ASP A 89 15.71 -0.26 0.39
C ASP A 89 14.46 0.30 1.04
N LEU A 90 13.25 -0.18 0.70
CA LEU A 90 12.01 0.29 1.31
C LEU A 90 11.96 -0.03 2.82
N LEU A 91 12.42 -1.21 3.22
CA LEU A 91 12.47 -1.66 4.61
C LEU A 91 13.75 -1.23 5.35
N GLY A 92 14.73 -0.69 4.63
CA GLY A 92 16.03 -0.32 5.19
C GLY A 92 15.95 0.82 6.21
N LYS A 93 17.10 1.15 6.81
CA LYS A 93 17.20 2.26 7.77
C LYS A 93 16.69 3.58 7.17
N PRO A 94 15.98 4.40 7.96
CA PRO A 94 15.56 5.73 7.54
C PRO A 94 16.75 6.52 7.03
N ILE A 95 16.62 7.10 5.84
CA ILE A 95 17.60 8.05 5.31
C ILE A 95 17.30 9.45 5.87
N ALA A 96 18.30 10.31 5.88
CA ALA A 96 18.15 11.70 6.32
C ALA A 96 17.01 12.39 5.55
N ALA A 97 16.18 13.16 6.28
CA ALA A 97 14.90 13.68 5.77
C ALA A 97 15.05 14.67 4.60
N ASP A 98 16.22 15.29 4.54
CA ASP A 98 16.68 16.16 3.46
C ASP A 98 16.95 15.39 2.17
N ARG A 99 17.04 14.05 2.17
CA ARG A 99 17.32 13.27 0.96
C ARG A 99 16.10 12.50 0.46
N CYS A 100 15.96 12.43 -0.86
CA CYS A 100 14.99 11.57 -1.52
C CYS A 100 15.54 10.14 -1.58
N ARG A 101 14.74 9.16 -1.17
CA ARG A 101 15.16 7.76 -1.18
C ARG A 101 15.26 7.18 -2.59
N ALA A 102 14.41 7.67 -3.50
CA ALA A 102 14.34 7.17 -4.86
C ALA A 102 15.51 7.65 -5.74
N CYS A 103 15.90 8.92 -5.62
CA CYS A 103 16.93 9.51 -6.50
C CYS A 103 18.17 10.05 -5.75
N GLY A 104 18.24 9.94 -4.43
CA GLY A 104 19.36 10.42 -3.62
C GLY A 104 19.49 11.95 -3.50
N GLN A 105 18.69 12.70 -4.27
CA GLN A 105 18.75 14.16 -4.32
C GLN A 105 18.29 14.81 -3.02
N ILE A 106 18.87 15.97 -2.69
CA ILE A 106 18.40 16.78 -1.57
C ILE A 106 17.01 17.35 -1.93
N LYS A 107 16.00 17.10 -1.10
CA LYS A 107 14.68 17.71 -1.18
C LYS A 107 14.84 19.22 -1.02
N ARG A 108 14.70 19.96 -2.12
CA ARG A 108 14.63 21.43 -2.04
C ARG A 108 13.42 21.80 -1.19
N ARG A 109 13.63 22.58 -0.12
CA ARG A 109 12.51 23.24 0.56
C ARG A 109 11.89 24.19 -0.45
N VAL A 110 10.64 23.92 -0.83
CA VAL A 110 9.81 24.96 -1.44
C VAL A 110 9.44 25.87 -0.26
N ALA A 111 9.94 27.10 -0.30
CA ALA A 111 9.66 28.15 0.68
C ALA A 111 8.19 28.58 0.60
#